data_AF-A0A960GVF0-F1
#
_entry.id   AF-A0A960GVF0-F1
#
_cell.length_a   1.000
_cell.length_b   1.000
_cell.length_c   1.000
_cell.angle_alpha   90.00
_cell.angle_beta   90.00
_cell.angle_gamma   90.00
#
_symmetry.space_group_name_H-M   'P 1'
#
loop_
_entity.id
_entity.type
_entity.pdbx_description
1 polymer ?
#
loop_
_entity_poly.entity_id
_entity_poly.type
_entity_poly.pdbx_seq_one_letter_code
_entity_poly.pdbx_strand_id
1 'polypeptide(L)'
;MSESQRSGASEGFSAADNPGLSSEDAAELEELRREAAVLREQLENAVGPQSGLRTARDVHQLEARIDSLAARNAKLMDTLKEARQQLLALREEVDRLGQPPSGYGVLLSVQDDDTVDVFTSGRKMRLTCSPNIDVKVLKKGQT
;
A
#
# COMPACT_ATOMS: atom_id res chain seq x y z
N MET A 1 54.65 -51.67 -57.34
CA MET A 1 55.53 -50.75 -58.10
C MET A 1 54.63 -49.92 -58.99
N SER A 2 54.64 -48.60 -58.79
CA SER A 2 54.16 -47.53 -59.68
C SER A 2 52.66 -47.50 -60.06
N GLU A 3 51.97 -46.36 -60.09
CA GLU A 3 52.23 -44.99 -59.65
C GLU A 3 50.86 -44.28 -59.69
N SER A 4 50.50 -43.66 -58.57
CA SER A 4 50.04 -42.28 -58.44
C SER A 4 49.00 -41.70 -59.43
N GLN A 5 47.82 -41.55 -58.83
CA GLN A 5 46.80 -40.51 -58.97
C GLN A 5 47.23 -39.15 -59.57
N ARG A 6 46.29 -38.64 -60.38
CA ARG A 6 45.77 -37.26 -60.48
C ARG A 6 46.80 -36.12 -60.58
N SER A 7 47.00 -35.67 -61.82
CA SER A 7 47.46 -34.34 -62.18
C SER A 7 46.31 -33.50 -62.75
N GLY A 8 46.30 -32.21 -62.40
CA GLY A 8 45.45 -31.16 -62.99
C GLY A 8 44.35 -30.70 -62.03
N ALA A 9 44.62 -29.75 -61.12
CA ALA A 9 44.52 -28.29 -61.36
C ALA A 9 43.04 -27.82 -61.37
N SER A 10 42.61 -26.72 -60.78
CA SER A 10 43.23 -25.68 -59.97
C SER A 10 42.11 -24.68 -59.67
N GLU A 11 41.70 -24.51 -58.43
CA GLU A 11 41.13 -23.24 -57.99
C GLU A 11 41.91 -22.85 -56.75
N GLY A 12 43.04 -22.18 -57.01
CA GLY A 12 43.83 -21.53 -56.00
C GLY A 12 42.98 -20.40 -55.42
N PHE A 13 42.38 -20.65 -54.26
CA PHE A 13 42.06 -19.58 -53.34
C PHE A 13 43.42 -19.05 -52.87
N SER A 14 43.85 -17.95 -53.47
CA SER A 14 45.01 -17.19 -53.01
C SER A 14 44.71 -16.68 -51.60
N ALA A 15 44.95 -17.53 -50.60
CA ALA A 15 45.17 -17.10 -49.24
C ALA A 15 46.47 -16.28 -49.27
N ALA A 16 46.31 -14.97 -49.38
CA ALA A 16 47.38 -14.04 -49.11
C ALA A 16 47.85 -14.32 -47.67
N ASP A 17 48.98 -15.01 -47.57
CA ASP A 17 49.74 -15.14 -46.34
C ASP A 17 50.20 -13.73 -45.96
N ASN A 18 49.47 -13.11 -45.05
CA ASN A 18 49.75 -11.76 -44.56
C ASN A 18 50.24 -11.91 -43.10
N PRO A 19 51.53 -12.26 -42.89
CA PRO A 19 52.08 -12.61 -41.57
C PRO A 19 52.13 -11.45 -40.57
N GLY A 20 51.70 -10.24 -40.96
CA GLY A 20 51.54 -9.10 -40.05
C GLY A 20 50.24 -9.11 -39.25
N LEU A 21 49.16 -9.68 -39.81
CA LEU A 21 47.84 -9.67 -39.18
C LEU A 21 47.76 -10.63 -37.98
N SER A 22 48.45 -11.77 -38.02
CA SER A 22 48.37 -12.80 -36.97
C SER A 22 48.90 -12.34 -35.60
N SER A 23 49.84 -11.40 -35.56
CA SER A 23 50.34 -10.82 -34.30
C SER A 23 49.43 -9.71 -33.75
N GLU A 24 48.80 -8.93 -34.64
CA GLU A 24 47.82 -7.90 -34.27
C GLU A 24 46.52 -8.55 -33.80
N ASP A 25 46.04 -9.57 -34.53
CA ASP A 25 44.91 -10.41 -34.15
C ASP A 25 45.15 -11.09 -32.79
N ALA A 26 46.37 -11.56 -32.52
CA ALA A 26 46.73 -12.16 -31.23
C ALA A 26 46.70 -11.14 -30.08
N ALA A 27 47.14 -9.90 -30.33
CA ALA A 27 47.10 -8.82 -29.35
C ALA A 27 45.66 -8.37 -29.06
N GLU A 28 44.83 -8.23 -30.09
CA GLU A 28 43.41 -7.90 -29.98
C GLU A 28 42.64 -8.99 -29.22
N LEU A 29 42.92 -10.27 -29.49
CA LEU A 29 42.35 -11.38 -28.73
C LEU A 29 42.75 -11.37 -27.25
N GLU A 30 43.97 -10.95 -26.92
CA GLU A 30 44.44 -10.85 -25.54
C GLU A 30 43.82 -9.64 -24.81
N GLU A 31 43.58 -8.55 -25.52
CA GLU A 31 42.84 -7.38 -25.01
C GLU A 31 41.38 -7.74 -24.75
N LEU A 32 40.69 -8.34 -25.72
CA LEU A 32 39.31 -8.81 -25.56
C LEU A 32 39.17 -9.86 -24.45
N ARG A 33 40.17 -10.73 -24.26
CA ARG A 33 40.19 -11.69 -23.14
C ARG A 33 40.36 -10.99 -21.80
N ARG A 34 41.19 -9.95 -21.72
CA ARG A 34 41.33 -9.12 -20.51
C ARG A 34 40.04 -8.38 -20.20
N GLU A 35 39.40 -7.78 -21.19
CA GLU A 35 38.10 -7.13 -21.02
C GLU A 35 37.03 -8.13 -20.57
N ALA A 36 36.96 -9.29 -21.20
CA ALA A 36 36.02 -10.34 -20.82
C ALA A 36 36.26 -10.86 -19.38
N ALA A 37 37.52 -10.91 -18.93
CA ALA A 37 37.84 -11.27 -17.55
C ALA A 37 37.35 -10.21 -16.56
N VAL A 38 37.58 -8.93 -16.85
CA VAL A 38 37.10 -7.81 -16.02
C VAL A 38 35.58 -7.78 -15.96
N LEU A 39 34.90 -7.95 -17.10
CA LEU A 39 33.43 -7.97 -17.15
C LEU A 39 32.83 -9.16 -16.38
N ARG A 40 33.48 -10.33 -16.40
CA ARG A 40 33.06 -11.49 -15.60
C ARG A 40 33.22 -11.24 -14.11
N GLU A 41 34.33 -10.64 -13.69
CA GLU A 41 34.55 -10.27 -12.28
C GLU A 41 33.53 -9.23 -11.81
N GLN A 42 33.23 -8.22 -12.63
CA GLN A 42 32.18 -7.25 -12.35
C GLN A 42 30.79 -7.91 -12.24
N LEU A 43 30.47 -8.85 -13.14
CA LEU A 43 29.21 -9.60 -13.10
C LEU A 43 29.13 -10.50 -11.87
N GLU A 44 30.21 -11.18 -11.49
CA GLU A 44 30.28 -12.00 -10.29
C GLU A 44 30.11 -11.16 -9.02
N ASN A 45 30.66 -9.95 -9.00
CA ASN A 45 30.47 -9.02 -7.89
C ASN A 45 29.04 -8.45 -7.84
N ALA A 46 28.41 -8.17 -8.99
CA ALA A 46 27.06 -7.59 -9.07
C ALA A 46 25.93 -8.63 -8.91
N VAL A 47 26.10 -9.82 -9.47
CA VAL A 47 25.10 -10.91 -9.59
C VAL A 47 25.53 -12.14 -8.79
N GLY A 48 26.62 -12.06 -8.03
CA GLY A 48 27.12 -13.15 -7.23
C GLY A 48 26.07 -13.70 -6.25
N PRO A 49 26.33 -14.90 -5.69
CA PRO A 49 25.39 -15.58 -4.80
C PRO A 49 24.93 -14.72 -3.62
N GLN A 50 25.79 -13.78 -3.17
CA GLN A 50 25.47 -12.83 -2.11
C GLN A 50 24.42 -11.78 -2.53
N SER A 51 24.40 -11.36 -3.79
CA SER A 51 23.43 -10.41 -4.34
C SER A 51 22.03 -11.04 -4.41
N GLY A 52 21.92 -12.26 -4.95
CA GLY A 52 20.65 -13.00 -4.98
C GLY A 52 20.08 -13.32 -3.60
N LEU A 53 20.95 -13.66 -2.62
CA LEU A 53 20.54 -13.87 -1.23
C LEU A 53 20.02 -12.59 -0.57
N ARG A 54 20.58 -11.42 -0.90
CA ARG A 54 20.08 -10.12 -0.42
C ARG A 54 18.71 -9.82 -1.00
N THR A 55 18.54 -9.94 -2.32
CA THR A 55 17.24 -9.73 -2.98
C THR A 55 16.18 -10.69 -2.43
N ALA A 56 16.49 -11.97 -2.22
CA ALA A 56 15.55 -12.93 -1.65
C ALA A 56 15.15 -12.59 -0.21
N ARG A 57 16.08 -12.08 0.61
CA ARG A 57 15.77 -11.57 1.96
C ARG A 57 14.91 -10.32 1.92
N ASP A 58 15.21 -9.39 1.02
CA ASP A 58 14.43 -8.16 0.87
C ASP A 58 12.99 -8.48 0.45
N VAL A 59 12.81 -9.44 -0.46
CA VAL A 59 11.47 -9.94 -0.86
C VAL A 59 10.73 -10.53 0.34
N HIS A 60 11.35 -11.43 1.11
CA HIS A 60 10.72 -12.00 2.32
C HIS A 60 10.38 -10.91 3.37
N GLN A 61 11.24 -9.90 3.52
CA GLN A 61 10.98 -8.79 4.44
C GLN A 61 9.80 -7.94 3.98
N LEU A 62 9.67 -7.71 2.67
CA LEU A 62 8.54 -6.98 2.09
C LEU A 62 7.24 -7.77 2.22
N GLU A 63 7.26 -9.08 1.97
CA GLU A 63 6.11 -9.97 2.16
C GLU A 63 5.63 -9.95 3.62
N ALA A 64 6.55 -10.13 4.59
CA ALA A 64 6.21 -10.05 6.00
C ALA A 64 5.64 -8.68 6.40
N ARG A 65 6.11 -7.61 5.76
CA ARG A 65 5.57 -6.24 5.98
C ARG A 65 4.18 -6.08 5.39
N ILE A 66 3.92 -6.66 4.22
CA ILE A 66 2.59 -6.69 3.60
C ILE A 66 1.62 -7.43 4.51
N ASP A 67 1.97 -8.61 5.02
CA ASP A 67 1.12 -9.40 5.92
C ASP A 67 0.82 -8.64 7.22
N SER A 68 1.85 -8.00 7.81
CA SER A 68 1.68 -7.15 8.99
C SER A 68 0.74 -5.95 8.74
N LEU A 69 0.82 -5.33 7.56
CA LEU A 69 -0.06 -4.22 7.18
C LEU A 69 -1.47 -4.71 6.88
N ALA A 70 -1.62 -5.86 6.23
CA ALA A 70 -2.91 -6.49 5.96
C ALA A 70 -3.64 -6.84 7.26
N ALA A 71 -2.95 -7.45 8.23
CA ALA A 71 -3.51 -7.76 9.55
C ALA A 71 -3.94 -6.48 10.31
N ARG A 72 -3.15 -5.40 10.23
CA ARG A 72 -3.51 -4.11 10.83
C ARG A 72 -4.72 -3.48 10.15
N ASN A 73 -4.77 -3.49 8.83
CA ASN A 73 -5.91 -2.97 8.08
C ASN A 73 -7.19 -3.76 8.42
N ALA A 74 -7.12 -5.09 8.49
CA ALA A 74 -8.26 -5.92 8.91
C ALA A 74 -8.76 -5.52 10.31
N LYS A 75 -7.86 -5.39 11.29
CA LYS A 75 -8.21 -4.94 12.64
C LYS A 75 -8.83 -3.55 12.65
N LEU A 76 -8.27 -2.60 11.89
CA LEU A 76 -8.82 -1.25 11.79
C LEU A 76 -10.23 -1.26 11.17
N MET A 77 -10.43 -2.04 10.12
CA MET A 77 -11.75 -2.22 9.50
C MET A 77 -12.76 -2.80 10.48
N ASP A 78 -12.37 -3.77 11.30
CA ASP A 78 -13.24 -4.36 12.32
C ASP A 78 -13.58 -3.33 13.41
N THR A 79 -12.60 -2.58 13.91
CA THR A 79 -12.87 -1.50 14.88
C THR A 79 -13.75 -0.39 14.32
N LEU A 80 -13.61 -0.07 13.03
CA LEU A 80 -14.46 0.92 12.37
C LEU A 80 -15.90 0.41 12.22
N LYS A 81 -16.07 -0.87 11.88
CA LYS A 81 -17.40 -1.51 11.83
C LYS A 81 -18.06 -1.53 13.21
N GLU A 82 -17.30 -1.87 14.25
CA GLU A 82 -17.79 -1.88 15.63
C GLU A 82 -18.19 -0.48 16.09
N ALA A 83 -17.34 0.53 15.91
CA ALA A 83 -17.66 1.92 16.24
C ALA A 83 -18.89 2.42 15.48
N ARG A 84 -19.04 2.04 14.20
CA ARG A 84 -20.23 2.35 13.40
C ARG A 84 -21.49 1.68 13.97
N GLN A 85 -21.40 0.43 14.41
CA GLN A 85 -22.52 -0.27 15.05
C GLN A 85 -22.89 0.37 16.39
N GLN A 86 -21.91 0.78 17.20
CA GLN A 86 -22.16 1.50 18.45
C GLN A 86 -22.87 2.83 18.21
N LEU A 87 -22.47 3.59 17.18
CA LEU A 87 -23.16 4.82 16.79
C LEU A 87 -24.59 4.58 16.33
N LEU A 88 -24.82 3.52 15.56
CA LEU A 88 -26.18 3.14 15.15
C LEU A 88 -27.03 2.73 16.35
N ALA A 89 -26.48 1.93 17.26
CA ALA A 89 -27.16 1.55 18.50
C ALA A 89 -27.51 2.78 19.34
N LEU A 90 -26.56 3.68 19.59
CA LEU A 90 -26.80 4.93 20.32
C LEU A 90 -27.87 5.79 19.64
N ARG A 91 -27.87 5.85 18.30
CA ARG A 91 -28.91 6.56 17.54
C ARG A 91 -30.28 5.91 17.72
N GLU A 92 -30.37 4.59 17.64
CA GLU A 92 -31.61 3.85 17.92
C GLU A 92 -32.10 4.06 19.36
N GLU A 93 -31.18 4.15 20.33
CA GLU A 93 -31.53 4.46 21.72
C GLU A 93 -32.04 5.89 21.88
N VAL A 94 -31.43 6.86 21.20
CA VAL A 94 -31.90 8.25 21.14
C VAL A 94 -33.28 8.32 20.50
N ASP A 95 -33.51 7.58 19.41
CA ASP A 95 -34.80 7.53 18.72
C ASP A 95 -35.87 6.84 19.60
N ARG A 96 -35.49 5.79 20.35
CA ARG A 96 -36.34 5.12 21.34
C ARG A 96 -36.70 6.03 22.52
N LEU A 97 -35.79 6.89 22.97
CA LEU A 97 -36.09 7.92 23.98
C LEU A 97 -37.12 8.94 23.49
N GLY A 98 -37.23 9.13 22.17
CA GLY A 98 -38.26 9.96 21.54
C GLY A 98 -39.61 9.26 21.32
N GLN A 99 -39.73 7.97 21.66
CA GLN A 99 -40.96 7.20 21.44
C GLN A 99 -42.02 7.50 22.52
N PRO A 100 -43.30 7.74 22.16
CA PRO A 100 -44.34 8.16 23.10
C PRO A 100 -44.68 7.04 24.10
N PRO A 101 -45.01 7.32 25.39
CA PRO A 101 -45.82 8.42 25.93
C PRO A 101 -45.03 9.60 26.51
N SER A 102 -44.85 10.65 25.71
CA SER A 102 -44.13 11.86 26.14
C SER A 102 -45.11 12.86 26.76
N GLY A 103 -44.83 13.33 27.96
CA GLY A 103 -45.58 14.41 28.59
C GLY A 103 -45.29 15.74 27.89
N TYR A 104 -46.33 16.50 27.57
CA TYR A 104 -46.20 17.85 27.02
C TYR A 104 -45.96 18.88 28.14
N GLY A 105 -45.26 19.96 27.83
CA GLY A 105 -44.98 21.06 28.75
C GLY A 105 -44.71 22.35 27.99
N VAL A 106 -44.83 23.50 28.65
CA VAL A 106 -44.58 24.81 28.04
C VAL A 106 -43.17 25.26 28.36
N LEU A 107 -42.39 25.64 27.35
CA LEU A 107 -41.05 26.18 27.54
C LEU A 107 -41.08 27.58 28.17
N LEU A 108 -40.35 27.77 29.27
CA LEU A 108 -40.24 29.06 29.97
C LEU A 108 -38.97 29.82 29.58
N SER A 109 -37.82 29.16 29.60
CA SER A 109 -36.52 29.74 29.23
C SER A 109 -35.52 28.68 28.81
N VAL A 110 -34.63 29.05 27.89
CA VAL A 110 -33.47 28.28 27.48
C VAL A 110 -32.27 28.77 28.28
N GLN A 111 -31.43 27.85 28.75
CA GLN A 111 -30.19 28.12 29.45
C GLN A 111 -28.99 27.88 28.53
N ASP A 112 -27.85 28.47 28.84
CA ASP A 112 -26.63 28.42 28.02
C ASP A 112 -25.89 27.06 28.07
N ASP A 113 -26.36 26.11 28.88
CA ASP A 113 -25.76 24.80 29.16
C ASP A 113 -26.58 23.63 28.58
N ASP A 114 -27.30 23.87 27.46
CA ASP A 114 -28.21 22.92 26.80
C ASP A 114 -29.36 22.40 27.68
N THR A 115 -29.64 23.09 28.80
CA THR A 115 -30.80 22.83 29.64
C THR A 115 -31.93 23.80 29.36
N VAL A 116 -33.17 23.34 29.58
CA VAL A 116 -34.38 24.14 29.42
C VAL A 116 -35.24 24.08 30.66
N ASP A 117 -35.79 25.24 31.03
CA ASP A 117 -36.80 25.33 32.06
C ASP A 117 -38.17 25.17 31.41
N VAL A 118 -38.91 24.12 31.78
CA VAL A 118 -40.26 23.84 31.28
C VAL A 118 -41.27 23.87 32.42
N PHE A 119 -42.52 24.21 32.08
CA PHE A 119 -43.67 24.07 32.95
C PHE A 119 -44.46 22.83 32.55
N THR A 120 -44.46 21.82 33.40
CA THR A 120 -45.20 20.57 33.18
C THR A 120 -45.87 20.14 34.47
N SER A 121 -47.09 19.60 34.36
CA SER A 121 -47.84 19.06 35.50
C SER A 121 -47.95 20.02 36.70
N GLY A 122 -48.09 21.33 36.45
CA GLY A 122 -48.28 22.36 37.48
C GLY A 122 -47.02 22.84 38.20
N ARG A 123 -45.83 22.38 37.81
CA ARG A 123 -44.55 22.79 38.42
C ARG A 123 -43.49 23.17 37.37
N LYS A 124 -42.57 24.04 37.77
CA LYS A 124 -41.38 24.38 36.98
C LYS A 124 -40.34 23.27 37.16
N MET A 125 -39.82 22.76 36.05
CA MET A 125 -38.75 21.74 36.01
C MET A 125 -37.64 22.19 35.09
N ARG A 126 -36.39 21.86 35.43
CA ARG A 126 -35.24 21.97 34.54
C ARG A 126 -34.97 20.62 33.92
N LEU A 127 -34.94 20.55 32.60
CA LEU A 127 -34.72 19.32 31.84
C LEU A 127 -33.50 19.48 30.92
N THR A 128 -32.79 18.39 30.71
CA THR A 128 -31.75 18.27 29.67
C THR A 128 -32.40 17.97 28.33
N CYS A 129 -31.96 18.67 27.28
CA CYS A 129 -32.45 18.43 25.92
C CYS A 129 -31.76 17.23 25.27
N SER A 130 -32.48 16.54 24.40
CA SER A 130 -31.87 15.55 23.50
C SER A 130 -31.01 16.26 22.45
N PRO A 131 -29.87 15.69 22.01
CA PRO A 131 -29.02 16.27 20.96
C PRO A 131 -29.74 16.53 19.63
N ASN A 132 -30.88 15.88 19.39
CA ASN A 132 -31.70 16.08 18.20
C ASN A 132 -32.50 17.40 18.22
N ILE A 133 -32.52 18.13 19.33
CA ILE A 133 -33.28 19.37 19.49
C ILE A 133 -32.30 20.55 19.49
N ASP A 134 -32.51 21.49 18.56
CA ASP A 134 -31.77 22.75 18.57
C ASP A 134 -32.42 23.72 19.57
N VAL A 135 -31.75 23.95 20.70
CA VAL A 135 -32.22 24.86 21.75
C VAL A 135 -32.29 26.31 21.31
N LYS A 136 -31.58 26.71 20.24
CA LYS A 136 -31.53 28.12 19.77
C LYS A 136 -32.76 28.53 18.98
N VAL A 137 -33.47 27.57 18.37
CA VAL A 137 -34.72 27.84 17.63
C VAL A 137 -35.95 27.83 18.53
N LEU A 138 -35.80 27.35 19.77
CA LEU A 138 -36.91 27.25 20.72
C LEU A 138 -37.38 28.62 21.20
N LYS A 139 -38.69 28.83 21.20
CA LYS A 139 -39.31 30.09 21.63
C LYS A 139 -39.98 29.92 22.99
N LYS A 140 -39.80 30.90 23.87
CA LYS A 140 -40.54 30.97 25.14
C LYS A 140 -42.05 30.91 24.85
N GLY A 141 -42.77 30.03 25.55
CA GLY A 141 -44.20 29.79 25.37
C GLY A 141 -44.55 28.70 24.34
N GLN A 142 -43.56 28.04 23.73
CA GLN A 142 -43.78 26.89 22.83
C GLN A 142 -44.09 25.61 23.62
N THR A 143 -44.99 24.78 23.08
CA THR A 143 -45.32 23.42 23.57
C THR A 143 -44.61 22.35 22.76
#